data_AF-A0AB39BCA9-F1
#
_entry.id   AF-A0AB39BCA9-F1
#
_cell.length_a   1.000
_cell.length_b   1.000
_cell.length_c   1.000
_cell.angle_alpha   90.00
_cell.angle_beta   90.00
_cell.angle_gamma   90.00
#
_symmetry.space_group_name_H-M   'P 1'
#
loop_
_entity.id
_entity.type
_entity.pdbx_description
1 polymer ?
#
loop_
_entity_poly.entity_id
_entity_poly.type
_entity_poly.pdbx_seq_one_letter_code
_entity_poly.pdbx_strand_id
1 'polypeptide(L)'
;MAPLIASLWVLAGSCALVWVLSLVTREYSWVDRLWSVIPVIYLWIFAGAAGFSDLRLNLMAVVVTLWGARLTFNFARKGGYARGGEDYRWAVLRGRMSRAQFQVFNLLFISVYQSIILFLIAMPAFTAFQHRATPFGALDAVLLGLFVAFLVGETIADQQQWAFHEGKRADARAGRESNPRFLQTGLFRFSRHPNFFFEQAQWWVLFVIGAVSAGSLLQWTVAGPVLLTALFIGSTMFTESITSSKYPEYADYRRRTSALVPWFPRSREPRTAEVS
;
A
#
# COMPACT_ATOMS: atom_id res chain seq x y z
N MET A 1 20.69 -15.94 11.30
CA MET A 1 21.48 -14.75 10.93
C MET A 1 21.66 -14.60 9.42
N ALA A 2 22.04 -15.66 8.69
CA ALA A 2 22.21 -15.60 7.23
C ALA A 2 21.05 -14.95 6.43
N PRO A 3 19.75 -15.32 6.63
CA PRO A 3 18.68 -14.70 5.86
C PRO A 3 18.45 -13.21 6.19
N LEU A 4 18.70 -12.79 7.44
CA LEU A 4 18.58 -11.38 7.82
C LEU A 4 19.66 -10.54 7.13
N ILE A 5 20.89 -11.04 7.06
CA ILE A 5 22.00 -10.37 6.37
C ILE A 5 21.69 -10.26 4.86
N ALA A 6 21.18 -11.33 4.24
CA ALA A 6 20.74 -11.28 2.85
C ALA A 6 19.65 -10.21 2.63
N SER A 7 18.67 -10.12 3.51
CA SER A 7 17.64 -9.08 3.46
C SER A 7 18.20 -7.67 3.66
N LEU A 8 19.22 -7.47 4.50
CA LEU A 8 19.90 -6.17 4.64
C LEU A 8 20.66 -5.77 3.36
N TRP A 9 21.26 -6.72 2.64
CA TRP A 9 21.87 -6.45 1.34
C TRP A 9 20.82 -6.08 0.28
N VAL A 10 19.69 -6.77 0.26
CA VAL A 10 18.56 -6.41 -0.61
C VAL A 10 18.01 -5.02 -0.27
N LEU A 11 17.94 -4.65 1.01
CA LEU A 11 17.56 -3.31 1.45
C LEU A 11 18.55 -2.25 0.94
N ALA A 12 19.85 -2.44 1.20
CA ALA A 12 20.89 -1.52 0.75
C ALA A 12 20.90 -1.37 -0.78
N GLY A 13 20.78 -2.50 -1.50
CA GLY A 13 20.67 -2.54 -2.95
C GLY A 13 19.41 -1.82 -3.47
N SER A 14 18.27 -1.99 -2.81
CA SER A 14 17.01 -1.32 -3.18
C SER A 14 17.11 0.20 -2.99
N CYS A 15 17.67 0.66 -1.86
CA CYS A 15 17.92 2.08 -1.62
C CYS A 15 18.80 2.69 -2.72
N ALA A 16 19.93 2.03 -3.02
CA ALA A 16 20.86 2.49 -4.04
C ALA A 16 20.22 2.47 -5.44
N LEU A 17 19.50 1.41 -5.79
CA LEU A 17 18.83 1.25 -7.07
C LEU A 17 17.78 2.34 -7.30
N VAL A 18 16.87 2.54 -6.34
CA VAL A 18 15.83 3.59 -6.43
C VAL A 18 16.47 4.96 -6.59
N TRP A 19 17.47 5.27 -5.76
CA TRP A 19 18.12 6.56 -5.80
C TRP A 19 18.84 6.80 -7.12
N VAL A 20 19.70 5.89 -7.55
CA VAL A 20 20.46 6.02 -8.81
C VAL A 20 19.51 6.10 -10.01
N LEU A 21 18.54 5.20 -10.11
CA LEU A 21 17.58 5.22 -11.22
C LEU A 21 16.76 6.52 -11.23
N SER A 22 16.36 7.04 -10.05
CA SER A 22 15.63 8.31 -9.98
C SER A 22 16.44 9.50 -10.52
N LEU A 23 17.75 9.51 -10.32
CA LEU A 23 18.64 10.55 -10.83
C LEU A 23 18.88 10.41 -12.34
N VAL A 24 19.12 9.18 -12.81
CA VAL A 24 19.41 8.90 -14.23
C VAL A 24 18.18 9.11 -15.10
N THR A 25 17.02 8.60 -14.70
CA THR A 25 15.80 8.68 -15.52
C THR A 25 14.96 9.91 -15.23
N ARG A 26 15.26 10.66 -14.15
CA ARG A 26 14.44 11.76 -13.63
C ARG A 26 12.98 11.36 -13.39
N GLU A 27 12.79 10.12 -12.95
CA GLU A 27 11.49 9.50 -12.68
C GLU A 27 11.54 8.91 -11.27
N TYR A 28 10.55 9.18 -10.42
CA TYR A 28 10.64 8.97 -8.98
C TYR A 28 9.76 7.82 -8.47
N SER A 29 8.99 7.20 -9.35
CA SER A 29 8.19 6.00 -9.12
C SER A 29 8.96 4.70 -9.25
N TRP A 30 10.30 4.72 -9.31
CA TRP A 30 11.09 3.49 -9.16
C TRP A 30 10.79 2.77 -7.85
N VAL A 31 10.57 3.53 -6.77
CA VAL A 31 10.14 2.94 -5.50
C VAL A 31 8.75 2.30 -5.62
N ASP A 32 7.79 2.97 -6.29
CA ASP A 32 6.42 2.49 -6.50
C ASP A 32 6.41 1.13 -7.23
N ARG A 33 7.35 0.92 -8.17
CA ARG A 33 7.55 -0.38 -8.83
C ARG A 33 8.05 -1.45 -7.87
N LEU A 34 9.00 -1.10 -7.00
CA LEU A 34 9.61 -2.01 -6.04
C LEU A 34 8.66 -2.43 -4.91
N TRP A 35 7.62 -1.65 -4.60
CA TRP A 35 6.62 -2.03 -3.58
C TRP A 35 6.08 -3.43 -3.81
N SER A 36 5.79 -3.78 -5.06
CA SER A 36 5.22 -5.09 -5.44
C SER A 36 6.22 -6.26 -5.49
N VAL A 37 7.52 -5.98 -5.42
CA VAL A 37 8.59 -6.97 -5.69
C VAL A 37 9.43 -7.27 -4.46
N ILE A 38 9.85 -6.24 -3.73
CA ILE A 38 10.84 -6.37 -2.67
C ILE A 38 10.31 -7.16 -1.45
N PRO A 39 9.09 -6.95 -0.94
CA PRO A 39 8.54 -7.78 0.12
C PRO A 39 8.45 -9.26 -0.27
N VAL A 40 8.11 -9.56 -1.53
CA VAL A 40 8.07 -10.92 -2.07
C VAL A 40 9.46 -11.57 -1.95
N ILE A 41 10.52 -10.87 -2.38
CA ILE A 41 11.90 -11.35 -2.26
C ILE A 41 12.27 -11.66 -0.81
N TYR A 42 11.96 -10.77 0.14
CA TYR A 42 12.26 -11.01 1.56
C TYR A 42 11.59 -12.26 2.10
N LEU A 43 10.31 -12.45 1.79
CA LEU A 43 9.55 -13.61 2.23
C LEU A 43 10.14 -14.92 1.67
N TRP A 44 10.53 -14.93 0.40
CA TRP A 44 11.18 -16.10 -0.21
C TRP A 44 12.61 -16.34 0.31
N ILE A 45 13.35 -15.30 0.70
CA ILE A 45 14.64 -15.47 1.40
C ILE A 45 14.43 -16.25 2.71
N PHE A 46 13.42 -15.91 3.52
CA PHE A 46 13.14 -16.63 4.77
C PHE A 46 12.64 -18.06 4.53
N ALA A 47 11.75 -18.26 3.55
CA ALA A 47 11.26 -19.59 3.19
C ALA A 47 12.38 -20.51 2.68
N GLY A 48 13.25 -20.00 1.80
CA GLY A 48 14.40 -20.72 1.28
C GLY A 48 15.46 -21.00 2.34
N ALA A 49 15.69 -20.07 3.27
CA ALA A 49 16.59 -20.30 4.41
C ALA A 49 16.08 -21.37 5.39
N ALA A 50 14.76 -21.62 5.40
CA ALA A 50 14.15 -22.74 6.10
C ALA A 50 14.11 -24.02 5.24
N GLY A 51 14.82 -24.06 4.10
CA GLY A 51 14.82 -25.21 3.19
C GLY A 51 13.45 -25.52 2.59
N PHE A 52 12.53 -24.55 2.58
CA PHE A 52 11.12 -24.74 2.22
C PHE A 52 10.39 -25.82 3.02
N SER A 53 10.92 -26.24 4.17
CA SER A 53 10.27 -27.26 5.02
C SER A 53 9.24 -26.67 5.98
N ASP A 54 9.21 -25.36 6.15
CA ASP A 54 8.28 -24.66 7.05
C ASP A 54 7.03 -24.19 6.30
N LEU A 55 5.88 -24.79 6.62
CA LEU A 55 4.60 -24.48 6.00
C LEU A 55 4.17 -23.02 6.22
N ARG A 56 4.39 -22.46 7.41
CA ARG A 56 3.99 -21.08 7.75
C ARG A 56 4.73 -20.10 6.85
N LEU A 57 6.06 -20.21 6.76
CA LEU A 57 6.90 -19.33 5.94
C LEU A 57 6.55 -19.45 4.44
N ASN A 58 6.35 -20.67 3.95
CA ASN A 58 5.96 -20.90 2.56
C ASN A 58 4.61 -20.23 2.25
N LEU A 59 3.60 -20.40 3.11
CA LEU A 59 2.28 -19.80 2.91
C LEU A 59 2.33 -18.26 3.02
N MET A 60 3.10 -17.71 3.97
CA MET A 60 3.34 -16.26 4.05
C MET A 60 3.96 -15.74 2.74
N ALA A 61 4.95 -16.46 2.18
CA ALA A 61 5.57 -16.07 0.91
C ALA A 61 4.59 -16.15 -0.26
N VAL A 62 3.75 -17.18 -0.32
CA VAL A 62 2.71 -17.32 -1.35
C VAL A 62 1.70 -16.19 -1.28
N VAL A 63 1.12 -15.88 -0.11
CA VAL A 63 0.08 -14.83 -0.02
C VAL A 63 0.66 -13.44 -0.30
N VAL A 64 1.90 -13.16 0.11
CA VAL A 64 2.61 -11.92 -0.25
C VAL A 64 2.96 -11.88 -1.74
N THR A 65 3.25 -13.02 -2.38
CA THR A 65 3.43 -13.11 -3.84
C THR A 65 2.12 -12.80 -4.57
N LEU A 66 0.99 -13.31 -4.11
CA LEU A 66 -0.34 -12.98 -4.67
C LEU A 66 -0.64 -11.49 -4.52
N TRP A 67 -0.34 -10.92 -3.36
CA TRP A 67 -0.45 -9.48 -3.12
C TRP A 67 0.43 -8.66 -4.08
N GLY A 68 1.70 -9.05 -4.25
CA GLY A 68 2.65 -8.42 -5.15
C GLY A 68 2.19 -8.48 -6.59
N ALA A 69 1.76 -9.66 -7.05
CA ALA A 69 1.21 -9.86 -8.39
C ALA A 69 -0.01 -8.96 -8.65
N ARG A 70 -0.93 -8.85 -7.68
CA ARG A 70 -2.06 -7.92 -7.75
C ARG A 70 -1.60 -6.47 -7.85
N LEU A 71 -0.62 -6.06 -7.05
CA LEU A 71 -0.12 -4.69 -7.05
C LEU A 71 0.56 -4.35 -8.37
N THR A 72 1.44 -5.23 -8.85
CA THR A 72 2.09 -5.14 -10.17
C THR A 72 1.05 -5.01 -11.28
N PHE A 73 0.02 -5.88 -11.30
CA PHE A 73 -1.05 -5.82 -12.29
C PHE A 73 -1.81 -4.48 -12.22
N ASN A 74 -2.21 -4.04 -11.02
CA ASN A 74 -2.95 -2.80 -10.82
C ASN A 74 -2.12 -1.56 -11.23
N PHE A 75 -0.82 -1.56 -10.97
CA PHE A 75 0.09 -0.50 -11.37
C PHE A 75 0.35 -0.51 -12.88
N ALA A 76 0.53 -1.70 -13.47
CA ALA A 76 0.76 -1.88 -14.90
C ALA A 76 -0.40 -1.37 -15.75
N ARG A 77 -1.64 -1.77 -15.44
CA ARG A 77 -2.82 -1.29 -16.18
C ARG A 77 -3.03 0.23 -16.06
N LYS A 78 -2.54 0.85 -14.99
CA LYS A 78 -2.58 2.31 -14.78
C LYS A 78 -1.43 3.04 -15.51
N GLY A 79 -0.54 2.33 -16.19
CA GLY A 79 0.56 2.89 -16.98
C GLY A 79 1.87 3.08 -16.21
N GLY A 80 2.00 2.55 -14.99
CA GLY A 80 3.16 2.79 -14.12
C GLY A 80 4.51 2.26 -14.63
N TYR A 81 4.50 1.37 -15.63
CA TYR A 81 5.69 0.88 -16.33
C TYR A 81 5.88 1.52 -17.72
N ALA A 82 4.95 2.34 -18.18
CA ALA A 82 5.11 3.09 -19.43
C ALA A 82 6.10 4.25 -19.22
N ARG A 83 6.75 4.68 -20.30
CA ARG A 83 7.63 5.86 -20.27
C ARG A 83 6.82 7.09 -19.84
N GLY A 84 7.26 7.77 -18.77
CA GLY A 84 6.53 8.91 -18.19
C GLY A 84 5.36 8.53 -17.27
N GLY A 85 5.19 7.24 -16.95
CA GLY A 85 4.20 6.73 -15.99
C GLY A 85 4.52 7.02 -14.52
N GLU A 86 5.12 8.18 -14.23
CA GLU A 86 5.39 8.65 -12.86
C GLU A 86 4.07 8.90 -12.13
N ASP A 87 4.01 8.52 -10.85
CA ASP A 87 2.89 8.88 -10.00
C ASP A 87 2.78 10.41 -9.90
N TYR A 88 1.62 10.93 -10.28
CA TYR A 88 1.37 12.38 -10.34
C TYR A 88 1.67 13.11 -9.03
N ARG A 89 1.64 12.42 -7.88
CA ARG A 89 1.96 12.96 -6.56
C ARG A 89 3.40 13.49 -6.50
N TRP A 90 4.33 12.85 -7.19
CA TRP A 90 5.72 13.29 -7.24
C TRP A 90 5.88 14.63 -7.97
N ALA A 91 5.20 14.82 -9.09
CA ALA A 91 5.17 16.11 -9.78
C ALA A 91 4.57 17.22 -8.91
N VAL A 92 3.49 16.94 -8.17
CA VAL A 92 2.87 17.91 -7.25
C VAL A 92 3.81 18.28 -6.10
N LEU A 93 4.48 17.30 -5.47
CA LEU A 93 5.43 17.55 -4.38
C LEU A 93 6.66 18.33 -4.87
N ARG A 94 7.17 17.98 -6.04
CA ARG A 94 8.30 18.67 -6.69
C ARG A 94 7.99 20.14 -6.95
N GLY A 95 6.76 20.46 -7.34
CA GLY A 95 6.31 21.84 -7.53
C GLY A 95 6.25 22.68 -6.24
N ARG A 96 6.32 22.05 -5.06
CA ARG A 96 6.26 22.72 -3.74
C ARG A 96 7.63 22.87 -3.08
N MET A 97 8.70 22.45 -3.74
CA MET A 97 10.05 22.40 -3.17
C MET A 97 11.07 23.00 -4.15
N SER A 98 12.17 23.56 -3.63
CA SER A 98 13.34 23.85 -4.46
C SER A 98 13.97 22.55 -4.98
N ARG A 99 14.77 22.64 -6.04
CA ARG A 99 15.46 21.47 -6.61
C ARG A 99 16.31 20.74 -5.58
N ALA A 100 17.04 21.47 -4.73
CA ALA A 100 17.89 20.89 -3.70
C ALA A 100 17.06 20.18 -2.62
N GLN A 101 16.01 20.82 -2.11
CA GLN A 101 15.09 20.22 -1.14
C GLN A 101 14.46 18.94 -1.69
N PHE A 102 14.07 18.94 -2.97
CA PHE A 102 13.48 17.76 -3.59
C PHE A 102 14.49 16.61 -3.73
N GLN A 103 15.77 16.86 -4.02
CA GLN A 103 16.76 15.79 -4.06
C GLN A 103 17.08 15.22 -2.67
N VAL A 104 17.08 16.05 -1.63
CA VAL A 104 17.20 15.58 -0.24
C VAL A 104 15.98 14.72 0.13
N PHE A 105 14.77 15.18 -0.22
CA PHE A 105 13.54 14.41 -0.04
C PHE A 105 13.58 13.09 -0.83
N ASN A 106 14.08 13.10 -2.05
CA ASN A 106 14.24 11.91 -2.87
C ASN A 106 15.18 10.88 -2.22
N LEU A 107 16.34 11.32 -1.73
CA LEU A 107 17.28 10.43 -1.06
C LEU A 107 16.70 9.88 0.25
N LEU A 108 16.25 10.76 1.15
CA LEU A 108 15.88 10.36 2.51
C LEU A 108 14.50 9.69 2.56
N PHE A 109 13.51 10.21 1.83
CA PHE A 109 12.13 9.73 1.91
C PHE A 109 11.81 8.71 0.80
N ILE A 110 11.94 9.10 -0.47
CA ILE A 110 11.54 8.25 -1.61
C ILE A 110 12.42 6.99 -1.67
N SER A 111 13.74 7.15 -1.49
CA SER A 111 14.68 6.03 -1.64
C SER A 111 14.88 5.27 -0.33
N VAL A 112 15.30 5.94 0.75
CA VAL A 112 15.68 5.26 2.00
C VAL A 112 14.45 4.87 2.84
N TYR A 113 13.62 5.83 3.24
CA TYR A 113 12.50 5.57 4.17
C TYR A 113 11.50 4.55 3.61
N GLN A 114 11.09 4.68 2.35
CA GLN A 114 10.16 3.71 1.76
C GLN A 114 10.78 2.31 1.62
N SER A 115 12.05 2.19 1.26
CA SER A 115 12.74 0.89 1.22
C SER A 115 12.84 0.25 2.61
N ILE A 116 13.05 1.06 3.66
CA ILE A 116 12.99 0.60 5.05
C ILE A 116 11.59 0.09 5.40
N ILE A 117 10.51 0.76 4.99
CA ILE A 117 9.15 0.24 5.22
C ILE A 117 8.96 -1.11 4.52
N LEU A 118 9.36 -1.26 3.25
CA LEU A 118 9.27 -2.54 2.52
C LEU A 118 10.01 -3.67 3.22
N PHE A 119 11.16 -3.37 3.82
CA PHE A 119 11.87 -4.31 4.67
C PHE A 119 11.10 -4.63 5.95
N LEU A 120 10.66 -3.61 6.69
CA LEU A 120 10.02 -3.79 7.99
C LEU A 120 8.66 -4.51 7.92
N ILE A 121 7.83 -4.26 6.89
CA ILE A 121 6.55 -4.96 6.72
C ILE A 121 6.75 -6.45 6.40
N ALA A 122 7.93 -6.85 5.90
CA ALA A 122 8.29 -8.25 5.66
C ALA A 122 8.94 -8.92 6.89
N MET A 123 9.37 -8.16 7.90
CA MET A 123 10.04 -8.70 9.10
C MET A 123 9.18 -9.62 9.98
N PRO A 124 7.84 -9.62 9.96
CA PRO A 124 7.09 -10.69 10.62
C PRO A 124 7.48 -12.10 10.16
N ALA A 125 7.96 -12.26 8.91
CA ALA A 125 8.50 -13.53 8.42
C ALA A 125 9.84 -13.89 9.09
N PHE A 126 10.64 -12.91 9.49
CA PHE A 126 11.83 -13.15 10.30
C PHE A 126 11.45 -13.66 11.70
N THR A 127 10.41 -13.09 12.33
CA THR A 127 9.87 -13.62 13.59
C THR A 127 9.43 -15.08 13.41
N ALA A 128 8.65 -15.37 12.37
CA ALA A 128 8.25 -16.76 12.05
C ALA A 128 9.45 -17.68 11.83
N PHE A 129 10.49 -17.22 11.14
CA PHE A 129 11.72 -18.00 10.91
C PHE A 129 12.48 -18.30 12.20
N GLN A 130 12.57 -17.34 13.13
CA GLN A 130 13.20 -17.54 14.43
C GLN A 130 12.44 -18.57 15.29
N HIS A 131 11.12 -18.60 15.15
CA HIS A 131 10.23 -19.45 15.94
C HIS A 131 9.63 -20.63 15.14
N ARG A 132 10.33 -21.10 14.11
CA ARG A 132 9.91 -22.23 13.24
C ARG A 132 9.70 -23.57 13.95
N ALA A 133 10.20 -23.71 15.18
CA ALA A 133 9.92 -24.87 16.02
C ALA A 133 8.46 -24.93 16.49
N THR A 134 7.77 -23.78 16.52
CA THR A 134 6.33 -23.69 16.82
C THR A 134 5.54 -24.23 15.63
N PRO A 135 4.79 -25.34 15.77
CA PRO A 135 4.05 -25.93 14.66
C PRO A 135 3.02 -24.96 14.06
N PHE A 136 2.69 -25.17 12.79
CA PHE A 136 1.57 -24.49 12.15
C PHE A 136 0.25 -24.92 12.83
N GLY A 137 -0.57 -23.95 13.25
CA GLY A 137 -1.81 -24.20 13.98
C GLY A 137 -3.06 -23.66 13.28
N ALA A 138 -4.23 -23.93 13.87
CA ALA A 138 -5.51 -23.45 13.35
C ALA A 138 -5.59 -21.92 13.26
N LEU A 139 -4.97 -21.20 14.20
CA LEU A 139 -4.93 -19.74 14.18
C LEU A 139 -4.13 -19.20 12.99
N ASP A 140 -3.03 -19.85 12.59
CA ASP A 140 -2.29 -19.48 11.38
C ASP A 140 -3.17 -19.62 10.13
N ALA A 141 -3.96 -20.70 10.03
CA ALA A 141 -4.87 -20.93 8.93
C ALA A 141 -5.99 -19.86 8.86
N VAL A 142 -6.58 -19.51 10.00
CA VAL A 142 -7.58 -18.43 10.09
C VAL A 142 -6.99 -17.08 9.66
N LEU A 143 -5.78 -16.76 10.13
CA LEU A 143 -5.10 -15.50 9.77
C LEU A 143 -4.74 -15.46 8.28
N LEU A 144 -4.26 -16.56 7.70
CA LEU A 144 -4.03 -16.63 6.25
C LEU A 144 -5.32 -16.49 5.46
N GLY A 145 -6.42 -17.12 5.90
CA GLY A 145 -7.74 -16.92 5.31
C GLY A 145 -8.20 -15.46 5.38
N LEU A 146 -7.94 -14.79 6.51
CA LEU A 146 -8.23 -13.37 6.69
C LEU A 146 -7.37 -12.48 5.77
N PHE A 147 -6.08 -12.80 5.60
CA PHE A 147 -5.21 -12.11 4.65
C PHE A 147 -5.77 -12.21 3.23
N VAL A 148 -6.17 -13.41 2.79
CA VAL A 148 -6.76 -13.64 1.47
C VAL A 148 -8.09 -12.88 1.32
N ALA A 149 -8.93 -12.86 2.35
CA ALA A 149 -10.17 -12.09 2.34
C ALA A 149 -9.92 -10.58 2.16
N PHE A 150 -8.92 -10.03 2.84
CA PHE A 150 -8.50 -8.63 2.63
C PHE A 150 -7.92 -8.40 1.24
N LEU A 151 -7.10 -9.33 0.72
CA LEU A 151 -6.56 -9.23 -0.64
C LEU A 151 -7.68 -9.21 -1.70
N VAL A 152 -8.73 -10.01 -1.52
CA VAL A 152 -9.93 -9.99 -2.37
C VAL A 152 -10.64 -8.63 -2.24
N GLY A 153 -10.84 -8.14 -1.02
CA GLY A 153 -11.43 -6.82 -0.77
C GLY A 153 -10.65 -5.69 -1.44
N GLU A 154 -9.32 -5.72 -1.36
CA GLU A 154 -8.41 -4.78 -2.00
C GLU A 154 -8.55 -4.83 -3.52
N THR A 155 -8.57 -6.05 -4.09
CA THR A 155 -8.74 -6.28 -5.52
C THR A 155 -10.07 -5.73 -6.03
N ILE A 156 -11.16 -5.92 -5.29
CA ILE A 156 -12.48 -5.36 -5.62
C ILE A 156 -12.45 -3.83 -5.58
N ALA A 157 -11.85 -3.25 -4.54
CA ALA A 157 -11.71 -1.79 -4.41
C ALA A 157 -10.92 -1.19 -5.58
N ASP A 158 -9.78 -1.79 -5.92
CA ASP A 158 -8.96 -1.42 -7.06
C ASP A 158 -9.73 -1.54 -8.38
N GLN A 159 -10.53 -2.61 -8.56
CA GLN A 159 -11.33 -2.82 -9.77
C GLN A 159 -12.46 -1.79 -9.91
N GLN A 160 -13.15 -1.45 -8.81
CA GLN A 160 -14.16 -0.39 -8.80
C GLN A 160 -13.55 0.97 -9.19
N GLN A 161 -12.37 1.28 -8.64
CA GLN A 161 -11.64 2.51 -8.97
C GLN A 161 -11.19 2.53 -10.44
N TRP A 162 -10.70 1.40 -10.95
CA TRP A 162 -10.30 1.25 -12.35
C TRP A 162 -11.48 1.49 -13.31
N ALA A 163 -12.60 0.79 -13.09
CA ALA A 163 -13.80 0.93 -13.92
C ALA A 163 -14.33 2.37 -13.93
N PHE A 164 -14.31 3.04 -12.77
CA PHE A 164 -14.68 4.44 -12.66
C PHE A 164 -13.78 5.35 -13.50
N HIS A 165 -12.46 5.17 -13.43
CA HIS A 165 -11.53 5.98 -14.23
C HIS A 165 -11.60 5.70 -15.72
N GLU A 166 -11.87 4.46 -16.13
CA GLU A 166 -12.13 4.13 -17.54
C GLU A 166 -13.39 4.84 -18.06
N GLY A 167 -14.47 4.87 -17.27
CA GLY A 167 -15.66 5.66 -17.58
C GLY A 167 -15.33 7.15 -17.74
N LYS A 168 -14.53 7.72 -16.83
CA LYS A 168 -14.09 9.12 -16.94
C LYS A 168 -13.29 9.40 -18.20
N ARG A 169 -12.38 8.49 -18.60
CA ARG A 169 -11.61 8.62 -19.84
C ARG A 169 -12.52 8.54 -21.07
N ALA A 170 -13.54 7.68 -21.05
CA ALA A 170 -14.54 7.59 -22.12
C ALA A 170 -15.36 8.88 -22.26
N ASP A 171 -15.83 9.47 -21.17
CA ASP A 171 -16.52 10.77 -21.20
C ASP A 171 -15.62 11.89 -21.74
N ALA A 172 -14.38 11.96 -21.27
CA ALA A 172 -13.43 12.96 -21.73
C ALA A 172 -13.15 12.84 -23.24
N ARG A 173 -12.99 11.62 -23.77
CA ARG A 173 -12.85 11.37 -25.22
C ARG A 173 -14.08 11.81 -26.02
N ALA A 174 -15.26 11.81 -25.40
CA ALA A 174 -16.50 12.26 -26.01
C ALA A 174 -16.83 13.74 -25.73
N GLY A 175 -15.90 14.50 -25.15
CA GLY A 175 -16.10 15.91 -24.80
C GLY A 175 -17.13 16.16 -23.70
N ARG A 176 -17.48 15.12 -22.91
CA ARG A 176 -18.43 15.22 -21.80
C ARG A 176 -17.73 15.37 -20.46
N GLU A 177 -18.41 16.04 -19.55
CA GLU A 177 -17.98 16.11 -18.16
C GLU A 177 -18.45 14.88 -17.38
N SER A 178 -17.52 14.16 -16.76
CA SER A 178 -17.88 12.99 -15.94
C SER A 178 -18.60 13.39 -14.66
N ASN A 179 -19.76 12.77 -14.42
CA ASN A 179 -20.54 12.92 -13.19
C ASN A 179 -20.96 11.52 -12.68
N PRO A 180 -20.61 11.11 -11.44
CA PRO A 180 -19.90 11.88 -10.41
C PRO A 180 -18.41 12.08 -10.71
N ARG A 181 -17.81 13.11 -10.10
CA ARG A 181 -16.38 13.49 -10.33
C ARG A 181 -15.39 12.56 -9.63
N PHE A 182 -15.84 11.85 -8.60
CA PHE A 182 -15.11 10.85 -7.82
C PHE A 182 -16.06 9.69 -7.45
N LEU A 183 -15.47 8.51 -7.24
CA LEU A 183 -16.20 7.29 -6.94
C LEU A 183 -16.79 7.34 -5.52
N GLN A 184 -18.11 7.11 -5.40
CA GLN A 184 -18.85 7.15 -4.13
C GLN A 184 -19.75 5.93 -3.92
N THR A 185 -19.65 4.92 -4.78
CA THR A 185 -20.48 3.71 -4.78
C THR A 185 -19.65 2.46 -4.47
N GLY A 186 -20.31 1.31 -4.26
CA GLY A 186 -19.62 0.08 -3.90
C GLY A 186 -18.90 0.21 -2.54
N LEU A 187 -17.65 -0.24 -2.47
CA LEU A 187 -16.84 -0.14 -1.24
C LEU A 187 -16.54 1.32 -0.88
N PHE A 188 -16.50 2.20 -1.89
CA PHE A 188 -16.27 3.62 -1.69
C PHE A 188 -17.45 4.33 -1.00
N ARG A 189 -18.61 3.67 -0.86
CA ARG A 189 -19.69 4.20 -0.02
C ARG A 189 -19.33 4.16 1.47
N PHE A 190 -18.56 3.16 1.90
CA PHE A 190 -18.26 2.86 3.31
C PHE A 190 -16.91 3.42 3.77
N SER A 191 -15.94 3.53 2.87
CA SER A 191 -14.64 4.14 3.11
C SER A 191 -14.24 4.98 1.90
N ARG A 192 -13.55 6.10 2.09
CA ARG A 192 -13.02 6.89 0.96
C ARG A 192 -11.78 6.25 0.34
N HIS A 193 -11.07 5.42 1.11
CA HIS A 193 -9.88 4.68 0.67
C HIS A 193 -9.96 3.22 1.14
N PRO A 194 -10.93 2.43 0.64
CA PRO A 194 -11.10 1.04 1.08
C PRO A 194 -9.90 0.16 0.71
N ASN A 195 -9.27 0.38 -0.44
CA ASN A 195 -8.03 -0.28 -0.84
C ASN A 195 -6.89 -0.01 0.16
N PHE A 196 -6.78 1.22 0.69
CA PHE A 196 -5.78 1.56 1.70
C PHE A 196 -6.01 0.80 3.00
N PHE A 197 -7.27 0.62 3.40
CA PHE A 197 -7.60 -0.17 4.59
C PHE A 197 -7.19 -1.64 4.42
N PHE A 198 -7.57 -2.27 3.31
CA PHE A 198 -7.24 -3.67 3.07
C PHE A 198 -5.73 -3.92 3.00
N GLU A 199 -5.00 -3.05 2.30
CA GLU A 199 -3.53 -3.05 2.25
C GLU A 199 -2.94 -3.03 3.66
N GLN A 200 -3.29 -2.05 4.49
CA GLN A 200 -2.78 -1.98 5.87
C GLN A 200 -3.17 -3.22 6.69
N ALA A 201 -4.42 -3.68 6.57
CA ALA A 201 -4.94 -4.82 7.32
C ALA A 201 -4.18 -6.12 6.99
N GLN A 202 -3.80 -6.34 5.72
CA GLN A 202 -2.96 -7.48 5.30
C GLN A 202 -1.62 -7.51 6.04
N TRP A 203 -0.95 -6.37 6.17
CA TRP A 203 0.35 -6.29 6.86
C TRP A 203 0.22 -6.43 8.38
N TRP A 204 -0.87 -5.94 8.97
CA TRP A 204 -1.20 -6.24 10.37
C TRP A 204 -1.46 -7.73 10.59
N VAL A 205 -2.17 -8.40 9.68
CA VAL A 205 -2.37 -9.86 9.73
C VAL A 205 -1.03 -10.60 9.63
N LEU A 206 -0.16 -10.20 8.71
CA LEU A 206 1.17 -10.81 8.57
C LEU A 206 2.00 -10.67 9.86
N PHE A 207 1.92 -9.50 10.52
CA PHE A 207 2.50 -9.29 11.85
C PHE A 207 1.94 -10.27 12.88
N VAL A 208 0.61 -10.42 12.95
CA VAL A 208 -0.02 -11.34 13.91
C VAL A 208 0.40 -12.79 13.64
N ILE A 209 0.54 -13.23 12.39
CA ILE A 209 1.07 -14.58 12.07
C ILE A 209 2.48 -14.76 12.65
N GLY A 210 3.36 -13.78 12.46
CA GLY A 210 4.69 -13.78 13.09
C GLY A 210 4.62 -13.83 14.62
N ALA A 211 3.77 -13.01 15.23
CA ALA A 211 3.60 -12.96 16.68
C ALA A 211 3.04 -14.27 17.28
N VAL A 212 2.11 -14.93 16.58
CA VAL A 212 1.56 -16.24 16.96
C VAL A 212 2.66 -17.29 17.01
N SER A 213 3.55 -17.32 16.02
CA SER A 213 4.68 -18.25 16.02
C SER A 213 5.60 -18.05 17.24
N ALA A 214 5.77 -16.80 17.68
CA ALA A 214 6.57 -16.44 18.83
C ALA A 214 5.84 -16.60 20.19
N GLY A 215 4.53 -16.88 20.17
CA GLY A 215 3.70 -16.97 21.38
C GLY A 215 3.51 -15.64 22.11
N SER A 216 3.79 -14.50 21.48
CA SER A 216 3.69 -13.18 22.11
C SER A 216 3.49 -12.07 21.08
N LEU A 217 2.58 -11.14 21.37
CA LEU A 217 2.37 -9.91 20.57
C LEU A 217 3.47 -8.86 20.77
N LEU A 218 4.33 -9.01 21.78
CA LEU A 218 5.43 -8.08 22.05
C LEU A 218 6.62 -8.35 21.12
N GLN A 219 6.44 -8.07 19.83
CA GLN A 219 7.46 -8.25 18.80
C GLN A 219 7.83 -6.90 18.18
N TRP A 220 9.14 -6.63 18.06
CA TRP A 220 9.64 -5.38 17.46
C TRP A 220 9.20 -5.23 15.99
N THR A 221 8.86 -6.33 15.32
CA THR A 221 8.40 -6.35 13.93
C THR A 221 7.04 -5.69 13.73
N VAL A 222 6.34 -5.32 14.82
CA VAL A 222 5.16 -4.42 14.79
C VAL A 222 5.49 -3.06 14.18
N ALA A 223 6.76 -2.64 14.21
CA ALA A 223 7.21 -1.38 13.60
C ALA A 223 6.84 -1.28 12.11
N GLY A 224 6.85 -2.40 11.38
CA GLY A 224 6.48 -2.45 9.96
C GLY A 224 5.06 -1.92 9.69
N PRO A 225 4.01 -2.63 10.15
CA PRO A 225 2.63 -2.18 9.92
C PRO A 225 2.31 -0.83 10.59
N VAL A 226 2.96 -0.47 11.71
CA VAL A 226 2.80 0.86 12.34
C VAL A 226 3.32 1.97 11.42
N LEU A 227 4.54 1.84 10.89
CA LEU A 227 5.13 2.85 9.99
C LEU A 227 4.40 2.89 8.65
N LEU A 228 3.94 1.74 8.14
CA LEU A 228 3.07 1.69 6.97
C LEU A 228 1.77 2.47 7.23
N THR A 229 1.14 2.28 8.38
CA THR A 229 -0.08 3.00 8.76
C THR A 229 0.17 4.52 8.79
N ALA A 230 1.29 4.97 9.36
CA ALA A 230 1.68 6.38 9.36
C ALA A 230 1.88 6.94 7.95
N LEU A 231 2.56 6.20 7.07
CA LEU A 231 2.73 6.58 5.66
C LEU A 231 1.38 6.71 4.93
N PHE A 232 0.44 5.80 5.20
CA PHE A 232 -0.90 5.81 4.60
C PHE A 232 -1.76 6.96 5.10
N ILE A 233 -1.64 7.36 6.38
CA ILE A 233 -2.28 8.59 6.89
C ILE A 233 -1.78 9.81 6.12
N GLY A 234 -0.46 9.98 5.98
CA GLY A 234 0.13 11.07 5.21
C GLY A 234 -0.31 11.05 3.74
N SER A 235 -0.31 9.87 3.12
CA SER A 235 -0.76 9.68 1.73
C SER A 235 -2.24 10.00 1.54
N THR A 236 -3.09 9.62 2.51
CA THR A 236 -4.53 9.92 2.51
C THR A 236 -4.75 11.43 2.58
N MET A 237 -4.13 12.12 3.54
CA MET A 237 -4.24 13.57 3.70
C MET A 237 -3.79 14.30 2.43
N PHE A 238 -2.65 13.88 1.87
CA PHE A 238 -2.12 14.49 0.66
C PHE A 238 -3.05 14.29 -0.56
N THR A 239 -3.50 13.06 -0.79
CA THR A 239 -4.39 12.72 -1.92
C THR A 239 -5.73 13.43 -1.81
N GLU A 240 -6.30 13.49 -0.61
CA GLU A 240 -7.54 14.24 -0.37
C GLU A 240 -7.35 15.74 -0.56
N SER A 241 -6.21 16.32 -0.17
CA SER A 241 -5.93 17.75 -0.40
C SER A 241 -5.96 18.13 -1.87
N ILE A 242 -5.41 17.28 -2.75
CA ILE A 242 -5.42 17.47 -4.21
C ILE A 242 -6.83 17.33 -4.77
N THR A 243 -7.63 16.42 -4.22
CA THR A 243 -9.01 16.21 -4.66
C THR A 243 -9.89 17.39 -4.24
N SER A 244 -9.78 17.82 -2.98
CA SER A 244 -10.48 18.98 -2.43
C SER A 244 -10.15 20.28 -3.15
N SER A 245 -8.92 20.47 -3.64
CA SER A 245 -8.57 21.67 -4.41
C SER A 245 -9.21 21.71 -5.80
N LYS A 246 -9.64 20.56 -6.33
CA LYS A 246 -10.25 20.45 -7.66
C LYS A 246 -11.78 20.39 -7.62
N TYR A 247 -12.35 19.81 -6.57
CA TYR A 247 -13.77 19.48 -6.48
C TYR A 247 -14.33 19.94 -5.12
N PRO A 248 -14.94 21.15 -5.04
CA PRO A 248 -15.56 21.64 -3.81
C PRO A 248 -16.59 20.68 -3.20
N GLU A 249 -17.33 19.96 -4.04
CA GLU A 249 -18.32 18.97 -3.66
C GLU A 249 -17.72 17.72 -2.96
N TYR A 250 -16.40 17.53 -3.02
CA TYR A 250 -15.70 16.48 -2.26
C TYR A 250 -15.86 16.66 -0.74
N ALA A 251 -16.07 17.90 -0.27
CA ALA A 251 -16.31 18.18 1.14
C ALA A 251 -17.55 17.44 1.67
N ASP A 252 -18.63 17.36 0.86
CA ASP A 252 -19.87 16.66 1.24
C ASP A 252 -19.66 15.15 1.36
N TYR A 253 -18.75 14.58 0.57
CA TYR A 253 -18.39 13.16 0.67
C TYR A 253 -17.48 12.89 1.88
N ARG A 254 -16.52 13.77 2.16
CA ARG A 254 -15.67 13.68 3.37
C ARG A 254 -16.47 13.73 4.67
N ARG A 255 -17.55 14.51 4.73
CA ARG A 255 -18.41 14.60 5.93
C ARG A 255 -19.23 13.34 6.17
N ARG A 256 -19.58 12.58 5.12
CA ARG A 256 -20.50 11.44 5.21
C ARG A 256 -19.81 10.08 5.29
N THR A 257 -18.69 9.90 4.60
CA THR A 257 -18.05 8.59 4.45
C THR A 257 -16.77 8.53 5.28
N SER A 258 -16.50 7.42 5.97
CA SER A 258 -15.25 7.23 6.73
C SER A 258 -14.00 7.34 5.84
N ALA A 259 -12.88 7.80 6.37
CA ALA A 259 -11.65 7.96 5.57
C ALA A 259 -11.02 6.62 5.20
N LEU A 260 -10.73 5.77 6.20
CA LEU A 260 -9.99 4.53 6.04
C LEU A 260 -10.82 3.33 6.47
N VAL A 261 -11.14 3.22 7.77
CA VAL A 261 -11.90 2.08 8.31
C VAL A 261 -13.33 2.09 7.74
N PRO A 262 -13.77 1.06 6.99
CA PRO A 262 -15.10 1.00 6.43
C PRO A 262 -16.18 1.15 7.51
N TRP A 263 -17.11 2.10 7.30
CA TRP A 263 -18.21 2.35 8.22
C TRP A 263 -19.47 2.81 7.48
N PHE A 264 -20.63 2.68 8.12
CA PHE A 264 -21.88 3.17 7.54
C PHE A 264 -21.82 4.69 7.31
N PRO A 265 -22.27 5.18 6.14
CA PRO A 265 -22.24 6.60 5.84
C PRO A 265 -23.19 7.37 6.76
N ARG A 266 -22.77 8.56 7.21
CA ARG A 266 -23.61 9.45 8.02
C ARG A 266 -24.76 10.01 7.17
N SER A 267 -25.92 10.17 7.80
CA SER A 267 -27.10 10.81 7.21
C SER A 267 -26.77 12.23 6.74
N ARG A 268 -27.42 12.67 5.66
CA ARG A 268 -27.29 14.03 5.16
C ARG A 268 -28.05 14.94 6.13
N GLU A 269 -27.36 15.75 6.93
CA GLU A 269 -28.04 16.86 7.62
C GLU A 269 -28.64 17.76 6.54
N PRO A 270 -29.95 18.11 6.63
CA PRO A 270 -30.52 19.09 5.73
C PRO A 270 -29.70 20.38 5.87
N ARG A 271 -29.25 20.96 4.75
CA ARG A 271 -28.67 22.31 4.76
C ARG A 271 -29.73 23.19 5.42
N THR A 272 -29.44 23.71 6.61
CA THR A 272 -30.17 24.86 7.12
C THR A 272 -30.05 25.91 6.04
N ALA A 273 -31.16 26.21 5.37
CA ALA A 273 -31.23 27.33 4.47
C ALA A 273 -30.87 28.56 5.32
N GLU A 274 -29.70 29.13 5.09
CA GLU A 274 -29.44 30.48 5.55
C GLU A 274 -30.47 31.37 4.84
N VAL A 275 -31.50 31.74 5.61
CA VAL A 275 -32.47 32.74 5.24
C VAL A 275 -31.69 34.05 5.16
N SER A 276 -31.60 34.57 3.93
CA SER A 276 -31.31 35.95 3.48
C SER A 276 -30.67 36.92 4.48
#